data_AF-A0A0C3EHN9-F1
#
_entry.id   AF-A0A0C3EHN9-F1
#
_cell.length_a   1.000
_cell.length_b   1.000
_cell.length_c   1.000
_cell.angle_alpha   90.00
_cell.angle_beta   90.00
_cell.angle_gamma   90.00
#
_symmetry.space_group_name_H-M   'P 1'
#
loop_
_entity.id
_entity.type
_entity.pdbx_description
1 polymer ?
#
loop_
_entity_poly.entity_id
_entity_poly.type
_entity_poly.pdbx_seq_one_letter_code
_entity_poly.pdbx_strand_id
1 'polypeptide(L)'
;MVHEAYSVKGCLNQSQREELALIEQAYDNPHECLSRIKRLLLTQHAFKESGIEFFDTYNKLIPCYDIEPVEKITDAYLDQFLFFKADKRGLFPAWIKPADTELPPLLVYKWCQGINNLTDIWETSEGECNVLMETVLSKVYEKIDLTLLNRLLRLILDHNLADYITAKNNTVLTYKDMAHTNTFGLIRGLQFSAFVFQYYGLVLDLLILGLQRASEMAGPPQMLNNFLQYRDSATETRRPIHLGRVSRPYPALSQCQSGPHKQQCHWLQ
;
A
#
# COMPACT_ATOMS: atom_id res chain seq x y z
N MET A 1 -1.43 15.87 2.77
CA MET A 1 -2.16 14.68 3.25
C MET A 1 -2.88 14.89 4.59
N VAL A 2 -2.20 15.12 5.73
CA VAL A 2 -2.91 15.15 7.04
C VAL A 2 -3.77 16.41 7.23
N HIS A 3 -3.28 17.60 6.85
CA HIS A 3 -4.03 18.86 6.92
C HIS A 3 -5.21 18.90 5.93
N GLU A 4 -5.10 18.24 4.78
CA GLU A 4 -6.13 18.20 3.73
C GLU A 4 -7.41 17.49 4.20
N ALA A 5 -7.29 16.52 5.12
CA ALA A 5 -8.43 15.80 5.67
C ALA A 5 -9.41 16.70 6.44
N TYR A 6 -8.94 17.85 6.95
CA TYR A 6 -9.73 18.76 7.78
C TYR A 6 -10.18 20.04 7.08
N SER A 7 -9.70 20.29 5.85
CA SER A 7 -10.01 21.51 5.11
C SER A 7 -11.49 21.67 4.73
N VAL A 8 -12.30 20.60 4.85
CA VAL A 8 -13.68 20.54 4.35
C VAL A 8 -14.72 20.66 5.48
N LYS A 9 -14.34 20.51 6.75
CA LYS A 9 -15.29 20.50 7.88
C LYS A 9 -15.42 21.87 8.55
N GLY A 10 -16.66 22.32 8.72
CA GLY A 10 -16.99 23.55 9.46
C GLY A 10 -16.95 23.41 11.00
N CYS A 11 -17.09 22.19 11.54
CA CYS A 11 -17.03 21.92 12.98
C CYS A 11 -16.05 20.79 13.27
N LEU A 12 -15.13 21.04 14.20
CA LEU A 12 -14.06 20.12 14.60
C LEU A 12 -14.27 19.60 16.02
N ASN A 13 -14.15 18.29 16.18
CA ASN A 13 -14.14 17.60 17.48
C ASN A 13 -12.83 17.87 18.24
N GLN A 14 -12.82 17.58 19.55
CA GLN A 14 -11.64 17.78 20.40
C GLN A 14 -10.39 17.08 19.87
N SER A 15 -10.50 15.79 19.50
CA SER A 15 -9.37 15.02 18.92
C SER A 15 -8.81 15.64 17.63
N GLN A 16 -9.67 16.23 16.81
CA GLN A 16 -9.29 16.87 15.55
C GLN A 16 -8.59 18.20 15.79
N ARG A 17 -9.00 18.96 16.82
CA ARG A 17 -8.32 20.18 17.24
C ARG A 17 -6.94 19.87 17.81
N GLU A 18 -6.82 18.82 18.60
CA GLU A 18 -5.53 18.32 19.09
C GLU A 18 -4.62 17.90 17.95
N GLU A 19 -5.15 17.21 16.93
CA GLU A 19 -4.38 16.85 15.73
C GLU A 19 -3.88 18.09 14.97
N LEU A 20 -4.72 19.11 14.76
CA LEU A 20 -4.30 20.35 14.10
C LEU A 20 -3.25 21.11 14.91
N ALA A 21 -3.43 21.22 16.23
CA ALA A 21 -2.45 21.88 17.10
C ALA A 21 -1.08 21.17 17.06
N LEU A 22 -1.06 19.84 17.03
CA LEU A 22 0.18 19.07 16.89
C LEU A 22 0.84 19.26 15.53
N ILE A 23 0.05 19.43 14.46
CA ILE A 23 0.56 19.72 13.12
C ILE A 23 1.17 21.12 13.06
N GLU A 24 0.48 22.13 13.59
CA GLU A 24 1.00 23.51 13.67
C GLU A 24 2.31 23.56 14.46
N GLN A 25 2.35 22.91 15.64
CA GLN A 25 3.58 22.80 16.44
C GLN A 25 4.72 22.12 15.67
N ALA A 26 4.40 21.10 14.85
CA ALA A 26 5.39 20.42 14.02
C ALA A 26 5.94 21.32 12.90
N TYR A 27 5.13 22.25 12.38
CA TYR A 27 5.58 23.26 11.42
C TYR A 27 6.46 24.33 12.08
N ASP A 28 6.09 24.78 13.28
CA ASP A 28 6.87 25.79 14.01
C ASP A 28 8.24 25.26 14.45
N ASN A 29 8.30 24.01 14.93
CA ASN A 29 9.52 23.39 15.46
C ASN A 29 9.79 22.00 14.85
N PRO A 30 10.29 21.93 13.60
CA PRO A 30 10.47 20.65 12.91
C PRO A 30 11.55 19.76 13.55
N HIS A 31 12.61 20.34 14.12
CA HIS A 31 13.71 19.57 14.72
C HIS A 31 13.28 18.79 15.97
N GLU A 32 12.44 19.39 16.81
CA GLU A 32 11.90 18.74 17.99
C GLU A 32 10.93 17.61 17.60
N CYS A 33 10.05 17.89 16.63
CA CYS A 33 9.11 16.90 16.09
C CYS A 33 9.85 15.69 15.50
N LEU A 34 10.88 15.90 14.68
CA LEU A 34 11.69 14.81 14.13
C LEU A 34 12.42 14.00 15.22
N SER A 35 12.91 14.66 16.26
CA SER A 35 13.55 13.98 17.38
C SER A 35 12.56 13.12 18.16
N ARG A 36 11.32 13.61 18.35
CA ARG A 36 10.22 12.85 18.94
C ARG A 36 9.85 11.64 18.09
N ILE A 37 9.68 11.80 16.77
CA ILE A 37 9.37 10.71 15.84
C ILE A 37 10.45 9.62 15.90
N LYS A 38 11.73 9.99 15.81
CA LYS A 38 12.84 9.02 15.90
C LYS A 38 12.84 8.27 17.22
N ARG A 39 12.59 8.95 18.34
CA ARG A 39 12.48 8.30 19.65
C ARG A 39 11.36 7.26 19.65
N LEU A 40 10.16 7.61 19.16
CA LEU A 40 9.02 6.69 19.11
C LEU A 40 9.31 5.46 18.24
N LEU A 41 9.94 5.65 17.07
CA LEU A 41 10.32 4.54 16.18
C LEU A 41 11.34 3.57 16.82
N LEU A 42 12.14 4.02 17.78
CA LEU A 42 13.14 3.19 18.46
C LEU A 42 12.63 2.53 19.74
N THR A 43 11.76 3.20 20.50
CA THR A 43 11.40 2.76 21.86
C THR A 43 9.97 2.25 21.98
N GLN A 44 9.06 2.64 21.09
CA GLN A 44 7.63 2.35 21.26
C GLN A 44 7.25 1.05 20.55
N HIS A 45 6.88 0.05 21.36
CA HIS A 45 6.33 -1.24 20.90
C HIS A 45 4.93 -1.52 21.45
N ALA A 46 4.39 -0.63 22.28
CA ALA A 46 3.02 -0.67 22.77
C ALA A 46 2.30 0.62 22.35
N PHE A 47 1.13 0.46 21.76
CA PHE A 47 0.34 1.55 21.19
C PHE A 47 -1.01 1.62 21.87
N LYS A 48 -1.67 2.77 21.75
CA LYS A 48 -3.04 2.92 22.26
C LYS A 48 -4.02 2.11 21.42
N GLU A 49 -5.19 1.86 22.00
CA GLU A 49 -6.31 1.24 21.31
C GLU A 49 -6.75 2.10 20.11
N SER A 50 -7.14 1.43 19.03
CA SER A 50 -7.60 2.07 17.81
C SER A 50 -9.10 1.85 17.67
N GLY A 51 -9.86 2.94 17.49
CA GLY A 51 -11.28 2.86 17.24
C GLY A 51 -11.55 2.29 15.85
N ILE A 52 -12.63 1.53 15.68
CA ILE A 52 -13.10 1.11 14.36
C ILE A 52 -14.51 1.62 14.11
N GLU A 53 -14.73 2.27 12.98
CA GLU A 53 -16.03 2.69 12.49
C GLU A 53 -16.29 2.06 11.11
N PHE A 54 -17.55 2.00 10.69
CA PHE A 54 -17.88 1.53 9.35
C PHE A 54 -18.48 2.67 8.53
N PHE A 55 -17.86 2.94 7.40
CA PHE A 55 -18.42 3.81 6.38
C PHE A 55 -19.31 2.99 5.44
N ASP A 56 -20.59 3.34 5.39
CA ASP A 56 -21.55 2.65 4.55
C ASP A 56 -21.60 3.28 3.16
N THR A 57 -21.24 2.50 2.15
CA THR A 57 -21.36 2.88 0.73
C THR A 57 -22.68 2.35 0.13
N TYR A 58 -23.64 1.92 0.97
CA TYR A 58 -24.90 1.25 0.65
C TYR A 58 -24.77 -0.14 -0.01
N ASN A 59 -23.62 -0.43 -0.63
CA ASN A 59 -23.31 -1.74 -1.21
C ASN A 59 -22.31 -2.54 -0.36
N LYS A 60 -21.35 -1.86 0.26
CA LYS A 60 -20.28 -2.48 1.06
C LYS A 60 -19.97 -1.59 2.25
N LEU A 61 -19.64 -2.22 3.37
CA LEU A 61 -19.13 -1.56 4.56
C LEU A 61 -17.62 -1.47 4.46
N ILE A 62 -17.08 -0.26 4.54
CA ILE A 62 -15.65 0.00 4.55
C ILE A 62 -15.23 0.28 5.99
N PRO A 63 -14.35 -0.52 6.60
CA PRO A 63 -13.84 -0.23 7.93
C PRO A 63 -12.94 1.01 7.89
N CYS A 64 -13.17 1.94 8.80
CA CYS A 64 -12.38 3.13 9.04
C CYS A 64 -11.78 3.03 10.44
N TYR A 65 -10.47 3.27 10.55
CA TYR A 65 -9.76 3.15 11.81
C TYR A 65 -9.43 4.54 12.33
N ASP A 66 -9.75 4.78 13.59
CA ASP A 66 -9.37 5.99 14.31
C ASP A 66 -8.10 5.71 15.13
N ILE A 67 -7.04 6.46 14.82
CA ILE A 67 -5.69 6.27 15.36
C ILE A 67 -5.30 7.55 16.09
N GLU A 68 -4.58 7.42 17.20
CA GLU A 68 -4.12 8.58 17.96
C GLU A 68 -3.31 9.57 17.09
N PRO A 69 -3.57 10.90 17.19
CA PRO A 69 -2.90 11.90 16.36
C PRO A 69 -1.37 11.88 16.40
N VAL A 70 -0.78 11.64 17.58
CA VAL A 70 0.69 11.57 17.75
C VAL A 70 1.28 10.39 16.97
N GLU A 71 0.61 9.25 17.02
CA GLU A 71 1.02 8.03 16.32
C GLU A 71 0.80 8.21 14.81
N LYS A 72 -0.30 8.85 14.41
CA LYS A 72 -0.63 9.16 13.02
C LYS A 72 0.43 10.02 12.33
N ILE A 73 0.98 11.04 13.01
CA ILE A 73 2.09 11.87 12.47
C ILE A 73 3.35 11.02 12.26
N THR A 74 3.66 10.14 13.24
CA THR A 74 4.81 9.24 13.18
C THR A 74 4.67 8.24 12.01
N ASP A 75 3.48 7.66 11.87
CA ASP A 75 3.16 6.71 10.80
C ASP A 75 3.17 7.37 9.42
N ALA A 76 2.69 8.61 9.30
CA ALA A 76 2.73 9.38 8.07
C ALA A 76 4.16 9.73 7.66
N TYR A 77 5.02 10.11 8.61
CA TYR A 77 6.44 10.31 8.34
C TYR A 77 7.13 9.02 7.88
N LEU A 78 6.83 7.90 8.56
CA LEU A 78 7.39 6.61 8.22
C LEU A 78 6.98 6.18 6.81
N ASP A 79 5.70 6.31 6.45
CA ASP A 79 5.18 5.97 5.12
C ASP A 79 5.93 6.71 4.00
N GLN A 80 6.02 8.04 4.12
CA GLN A 80 6.75 8.89 3.17
C GLN A 80 8.23 8.50 3.07
N PHE A 81 8.87 8.22 4.20
CA PHE A 81 10.25 7.77 4.23
C PHE A 81 10.45 6.42 3.55
N LEU A 82 9.55 5.46 3.77
CA LEU A 82 9.61 4.12 3.19
C LEU A 82 9.46 4.18 1.67
N PHE A 83 8.45 4.88 1.16
CA PHE A 83 8.23 5.02 -0.27
C PHE A 83 9.40 5.72 -0.96
N PHE A 84 9.91 6.82 -0.39
CA PHE A 84 11.07 7.52 -0.93
C PHE A 84 12.33 6.62 -1.01
N LYS A 85 12.58 5.82 0.03
CA LYS A 85 13.72 4.89 0.04
C LYS A 85 13.54 3.71 -0.90
N ALA A 86 12.30 3.21 -1.03
CA ALA A 86 11.97 2.10 -1.90
C ALA A 86 12.14 2.47 -3.37
N ASP A 87 11.68 3.65 -3.78
CA ASP A 87 11.82 4.15 -5.16
C ASP A 87 13.30 4.40 -5.51
N LYS A 88 14.05 5.07 -4.63
CA LYS A 88 15.49 5.30 -4.82
C LYS A 88 16.30 4.00 -4.99
N ARG A 89 15.84 2.90 -4.39
CA ARG A 89 16.49 1.57 -4.49
C ARG A 89 15.90 0.70 -5.61
N GLY A 90 14.85 1.14 -6.29
CA GLY A 90 14.14 0.33 -7.28
C GLY A 90 13.55 -0.95 -6.67
N LEU A 91 13.01 -0.89 -5.44
CA LEU A 91 12.50 -2.07 -4.73
C LEU A 91 11.29 -2.70 -5.46
N PHE A 92 10.40 -1.87 -6.00
CA PHE A 92 9.19 -2.32 -6.66
C PHE A 92 9.41 -2.40 -8.18
N PRO A 93 9.26 -3.59 -8.79
CA PRO A 93 9.32 -3.75 -10.24
C PRO A 93 8.12 -3.11 -10.95
N ALA A 94 8.28 -2.82 -12.24
CA ALA A 94 7.31 -2.04 -13.03
C ALA A 94 5.91 -2.66 -13.18
N TRP A 95 5.72 -3.95 -12.88
CA TRP A 95 4.40 -4.60 -12.93
C TRP A 95 3.53 -4.36 -11.69
N ILE A 96 4.11 -3.88 -10.59
CA ILE A 96 3.34 -3.48 -9.41
C ILE A 96 2.65 -2.16 -9.73
N LYS A 97 1.32 -2.18 -9.69
CA LYS A 97 0.46 -1.01 -9.88
C LYS A 97 -0.49 -0.94 -8.70
N PRO A 98 -0.81 0.25 -8.19
CA PRO A 98 -0.67 1.58 -8.79
C PRO A 98 0.73 2.16 -8.64
N ALA A 99 1.17 2.94 -9.64
CA ALA A 99 2.46 3.63 -9.65
C ALA A 99 2.22 5.13 -9.86
N ASP A 100 3.05 5.97 -9.24
CA ASP A 100 2.85 7.43 -9.21
C ASP A 100 2.98 8.08 -10.60
N THR A 101 3.65 7.41 -11.54
CA THR A 101 3.89 7.93 -12.89
C THR A 101 2.67 7.85 -13.81
N GLU A 102 1.65 7.05 -13.47
CA GLU A 102 0.58 6.69 -14.40
C GLU A 102 -0.81 6.73 -13.77
N LEU A 103 -1.73 7.44 -14.43
CA LEU A 103 -3.15 7.42 -14.09
C LEU A 103 -3.79 6.07 -14.47
N PRO A 104 -4.83 5.60 -13.76
CA PRO A 104 -5.48 4.33 -14.07
C PRO A 104 -6.00 4.19 -15.51
N PRO A 105 -6.59 5.22 -16.15
CA PRO A 105 -6.98 5.13 -17.55
C PRO A 105 -5.79 4.97 -18.51
N LEU A 106 -4.68 5.67 -18.23
CA LEU A 106 -3.45 5.56 -19.02
C LEU A 106 -2.85 4.15 -18.92
N LEU A 107 -2.96 3.52 -17.75
CA LEU A 107 -2.52 2.15 -17.54
C LEU A 107 -3.31 1.14 -18.38
N VAL A 108 -4.63 1.34 -18.52
CA VAL A 108 -5.46 0.52 -19.43
C VAL A 108 -5.02 0.73 -20.88
N TYR A 109 -4.78 1.98 -21.28
CA TYR A 109 -4.28 2.29 -22.62
C TYR A 109 -2.94 1.60 -22.92
N LYS A 110 -1.95 1.73 -22.02
CA LYS A 110 -0.64 1.07 -22.16
C LYS A 110 -0.74 -0.45 -22.16
N TRP A 111 -1.68 -1.02 -21.40
CA TRP A 111 -1.93 -2.47 -21.40
C TRP A 111 -2.45 -2.95 -22.74
N CYS A 112 -3.48 -2.30 -23.30
CA CYS A 112 -4.00 -2.63 -24.63
C CYS A 112 -2.95 -2.43 -25.72
N GLN A 113 -2.16 -1.35 -25.65
CA GLN A 113 -1.06 -1.11 -26.58
C GLN A 113 0.05 -2.17 -26.44
N GLY A 114 0.38 -2.56 -25.20
CA GLY A 114 1.38 -3.58 -24.90
C GLY A 114 1.01 -4.94 -25.48
N ILE A 115 -0.27 -5.36 -25.33
CA ILE A 115 -0.78 -6.58 -25.95
C ILE A 115 -0.63 -6.53 -27.47
N ASN A 116 -1.00 -5.41 -28.09
CA ASN A 116 -0.96 -5.27 -29.54
C ASN A 116 0.47 -5.24 -30.12
N ASN A 117 1.47 -4.90 -29.31
CA ASN A 117 2.86 -4.82 -29.74
C ASN A 117 3.63 -6.14 -29.57
N LEU A 118 3.02 -7.18 -29.00
CA LEU A 118 3.65 -8.50 -28.87
C LEU A 118 3.82 -9.17 -30.24
N THR A 119 4.88 -9.96 -30.39
CA THR A 119 5.16 -10.66 -31.66
C THR A 119 4.13 -11.75 -31.92
N ASP A 120 3.53 -11.73 -33.11
CA ASP A 120 2.63 -12.75 -33.68
C ASP A 120 1.39 -13.10 -32.83
N ILE A 121 1.00 -12.24 -31.89
CA ILE A 121 -0.11 -12.54 -30.96
C ILE A 121 -1.47 -12.77 -31.64
N TRP A 122 -1.73 -12.15 -32.80
CA TRP A 122 -3.01 -12.29 -33.51
C TRP A 122 -3.00 -13.40 -34.56
N GLU A 123 -1.85 -14.05 -34.79
CA GLU A 123 -1.74 -15.16 -35.72
C GLU A 123 -2.31 -16.43 -35.05
N THR A 124 -3.18 -17.14 -35.76
CA THR A 124 -3.87 -18.35 -35.25
C THR A 124 -3.83 -19.50 -36.26
N SER A 125 -2.99 -19.38 -37.28
CA SER A 125 -2.81 -20.36 -38.36
C SER A 125 -2.34 -21.73 -37.85
N GLU A 126 -1.55 -21.76 -36.79
CA GLU A 126 -0.95 -22.98 -36.23
C GLU A 126 -1.67 -23.49 -34.96
N GLY A 127 -2.88 -23.00 -34.68
CA GLY A 127 -3.66 -23.40 -33.49
C GLY A 127 -3.24 -22.71 -32.19
N GLU A 128 -2.57 -21.56 -32.30
CA GLU A 128 -2.19 -20.71 -31.17
C GLU A 128 -3.42 -20.13 -30.45
N CYS A 129 -3.30 -19.96 -29.13
CA CYS A 129 -4.40 -19.50 -28.28
C CYS A 129 -3.92 -18.43 -27.29
N ASN A 130 -4.65 -17.32 -27.25
CA ASN A 130 -4.44 -16.28 -26.25
C ASN A 130 -5.34 -16.51 -25.04
N VAL A 131 -4.75 -16.43 -23.85
CA VAL A 131 -5.48 -16.54 -22.58
C VAL A 131 -5.23 -15.30 -21.74
N LEU A 132 -6.30 -14.58 -21.42
CA LEU A 132 -6.28 -13.51 -20.43
C LEU A 132 -6.92 -14.03 -19.14
N MET A 133 -6.17 -13.97 -18.04
CA MET A 133 -6.66 -14.39 -16.72
C MET A 133 -6.73 -13.18 -15.78
N GLU A 134 -7.95 -12.87 -15.33
CA GLU A 134 -8.20 -11.90 -14.27
C GLU A 134 -8.62 -12.66 -13.01
N THR A 135 -7.91 -12.44 -11.90
CA THR A 135 -8.27 -13.00 -10.60
C THR A 135 -8.11 -11.99 -9.49
N VAL A 136 -8.96 -12.13 -8.47
CA VAL A 136 -8.89 -11.33 -7.24
C VAL A 136 -8.36 -12.21 -6.13
N LEU A 137 -7.20 -11.85 -5.57
CA LEU A 137 -6.66 -12.54 -4.40
C LEU A 137 -7.58 -12.30 -3.20
N SER A 138 -8.25 -13.37 -2.76
CA SER A 138 -9.24 -13.28 -1.68
C SER A 138 -8.58 -13.05 -0.32
N LYS A 139 -9.07 -12.05 0.42
CA LYS A 139 -8.77 -11.81 1.84
C LYS A 139 -7.27 -11.71 2.17
N VAL A 140 -6.45 -11.15 1.28
CA VAL A 140 -5.00 -11.01 1.52
C VAL A 140 -4.72 -10.23 2.81
N TYR A 141 -5.39 -9.09 3.01
CA TYR A 141 -5.24 -8.27 4.23
C TYR A 141 -5.52 -9.03 5.53
N GLU A 142 -6.52 -9.91 5.52
CA GLU A 142 -6.93 -10.68 6.71
C GLU A 142 -5.99 -11.87 6.97
N LYS A 143 -5.26 -12.34 5.96
CA LYS A 143 -4.45 -13.56 6.01
C LYS A 143 -2.95 -13.31 6.21
N ILE A 144 -2.55 -12.08 6.50
CA ILE A 144 -1.15 -11.74 6.77
C ILE A 144 -0.81 -12.16 8.21
N ASP A 145 0.10 -13.12 8.34
CA ASP A 145 0.70 -13.48 9.63
C ASP A 145 1.77 -12.45 10.01
N LEU A 146 1.60 -11.84 11.18
CA LEU A 146 2.51 -10.82 11.70
C LEU A 146 3.93 -11.37 11.97
N THR A 147 4.05 -12.66 12.31
CA THR A 147 5.35 -13.28 12.58
C THR A 147 6.17 -13.46 11.30
N LEU A 148 5.51 -13.89 10.22
CA LEU A 148 6.12 -13.98 8.89
C LEU A 148 6.41 -12.59 8.34
N LEU A 149 5.48 -11.65 8.49
CA LEU A 149 5.64 -10.27 8.05
C LEU A 149 6.88 -9.63 8.67
N ASN A 150 7.11 -9.81 9.98
CA ASN A 150 8.29 -9.27 10.67
C ASN A 150 9.59 -9.78 10.04
N ARG A 151 9.67 -11.10 9.77
CA ARG A 151 10.86 -11.70 9.13
C ARG A 151 11.09 -11.17 7.72
N LEU A 152 10.02 -10.99 6.94
CA LEU A 152 10.11 -10.44 5.59
C LEU A 152 10.54 -8.95 5.62
N LEU A 153 9.95 -8.15 6.50
CA LEU A 153 10.31 -6.73 6.64
C LEU A 153 11.77 -6.53 7.08
N ARG A 154 12.32 -7.42 7.91
CA ARG A 154 13.74 -7.39 8.30
C ARG A 154 14.72 -7.61 7.14
N LEU A 155 14.27 -8.15 6.01
CA LEU A 155 15.12 -8.30 4.83
C LEU A 155 15.32 -6.97 4.09
N ILE A 156 14.34 -6.06 4.16
CA ILE A 156 14.33 -4.80 3.41
C ILE A 156 14.57 -3.56 4.28
N LEU A 157 14.16 -3.62 5.55
CA LEU A 157 14.20 -2.53 6.52
C LEU A 157 15.10 -2.89 7.70
N ASP A 158 15.49 -1.86 8.46
CA ASP A 158 16.16 -2.06 9.75
C ASP A 158 15.21 -2.74 10.75
N HIS A 159 15.79 -3.50 11.68
CA HIS A 159 15.06 -4.28 12.67
C HIS A 159 14.07 -3.44 13.49
N ASN A 160 14.46 -2.24 13.91
CA ASN A 160 13.61 -1.35 14.70
C ASN A 160 12.33 -0.95 13.94
N LEU A 161 12.46 -0.64 12.65
CA LEU A 161 11.32 -0.28 11.81
C LEU A 161 10.41 -1.49 11.54
N ALA A 162 11.01 -2.65 11.31
CA ALA A 162 10.24 -3.89 11.14
C ALA A 162 9.44 -4.23 12.42
N ASP A 163 10.06 -4.06 13.59
CA ASP A 163 9.43 -4.30 14.89
C ASP A 163 8.35 -3.27 15.19
N TYR A 164 8.57 -1.99 14.87
CA TYR A 164 7.54 -0.95 14.97
C TYR A 164 6.31 -1.29 14.11
N ILE A 165 6.50 -1.62 12.84
CA ILE A 165 5.40 -1.97 11.91
C ILE A 165 4.62 -3.20 12.40
N THR A 166 5.34 -4.21 12.89
CA THR A 166 4.70 -5.46 13.37
C THR A 166 3.91 -5.21 14.65
N ALA A 167 4.51 -4.50 15.62
CA ALA A 167 3.87 -4.17 16.89
C ALA A 167 2.66 -3.24 16.68
N LYS A 168 2.73 -2.33 15.70
CA LYS A 168 1.64 -1.40 15.39
C LYS A 168 0.40 -2.07 14.80
N ASN A 169 0.56 -3.24 14.17
CA ASN A 169 -0.58 -4.04 13.73
C ASN A 169 -1.22 -4.87 14.86
N ASN A 170 -0.50 -5.06 15.96
CA ASN A 170 -0.96 -5.78 17.15
C ASN A 170 -1.53 -4.82 18.20
N THR A 171 -2.56 -4.05 17.81
CA THR A 171 -3.28 -3.14 18.70
C THR A 171 -4.65 -3.68 19.06
N VAL A 172 -5.21 -3.15 20.15
CA VAL A 172 -6.59 -3.43 20.53
C VAL A 172 -7.50 -2.58 19.67
N LEU A 173 -8.42 -3.22 18.96
CA LEU A 173 -9.48 -2.58 18.20
C LEU A 173 -10.72 -2.44 19.09
N THR A 174 -11.26 -1.23 19.18
CA THR A 174 -12.44 -0.93 19.99
C THR A 174 -13.61 -0.44 19.14
N TYR A 175 -14.80 -0.97 19.43
CA TYR A 175 -16.06 -0.47 18.90
C TYR A 175 -17.13 -0.51 19.98
N LYS A 176 -17.52 0.66 20.49
CA LYS A 176 -18.45 0.78 21.63
C LYS A 176 -17.96 -0.10 22.80
N ASP A 177 -18.72 -1.11 23.20
CA ASP A 177 -18.40 -2.02 24.30
C ASP A 177 -17.53 -3.22 23.88
N MET A 178 -17.19 -3.35 22.59
CA MET A 178 -16.36 -4.44 22.07
C MET A 178 -14.90 -4.03 22.03
N ALA A 179 -14.03 -4.87 22.60
CA ALA A 179 -12.58 -4.74 22.49
C ALA A 179 -11.97 -6.08 22.05
N HIS A 180 -11.12 -6.06 21.03
CA HIS A 180 -10.43 -7.25 20.54
C HIS A 180 -8.98 -6.94 20.16
N THR A 181 -8.03 -7.76 20.59
CA THR A 181 -6.61 -7.60 20.21
C THR A 181 -6.36 -8.23 18.85
N ASN A 182 -5.89 -7.44 17.89
CA ASN A 182 -5.62 -7.92 16.55
C ASN A 182 -4.32 -8.74 16.50
N THR A 183 -4.43 -10.06 16.66
CA THR A 183 -3.27 -10.97 16.58
C THR A 183 -2.94 -11.42 15.16
N PHE A 184 -3.89 -11.29 14.22
CA PHE A 184 -3.76 -11.80 12.86
C PHE A 184 -4.42 -10.87 11.84
N GLY A 185 -3.71 -10.59 10.74
CA GLY A 185 -4.17 -9.66 9.72
C GLY A 185 -3.63 -8.24 9.89
N LEU A 186 -3.62 -7.52 8.78
CA LEU A 186 -3.09 -6.15 8.67
C LEU A 186 -4.20 -5.12 8.87
N ILE A 187 -3.93 -4.09 9.68
CA ILE A 187 -4.84 -2.96 9.86
C ILE A 187 -4.73 -2.04 8.64
N ARG A 188 -5.83 -1.92 7.87
CA ARG A 188 -5.85 -1.13 6.62
C ARG A 188 -5.80 0.40 6.84
N GLY A 189 -6.14 0.88 8.04
CA GLY A 189 -6.17 2.31 8.35
C GLY A 189 -4.83 2.93 8.73
N LEU A 190 -3.79 2.12 8.93
CA LEU A 190 -2.43 2.62 9.18
C LEU A 190 -1.88 3.28 7.92
N GLN A 191 -1.14 4.38 8.08
CA GLN A 191 -0.62 5.15 6.94
C GLN A 191 0.33 4.31 6.08
N PHE A 192 1.25 3.56 6.69
CA PHE A 192 2.21 2.68 6.01
C PHE A 192 1.61 1.34 5.54
N SER A 193 0.31 1.10 5.73
CA SER A 193 -0.33 -0.17 5.33
C SER A 193 -0.23 -0.42 3.82
N ALA A 194 -0.22 0.65 3.02
CA ALA A 194 -0.02 0.61 1.58
C ALA A 194 1.32 -0.03 1.20
N PHE A 195 2.40 0.45 1.83
CA PHE A 195 3.74 -0.07 1.60
C PHE A 195 3.83 -1.56 1.95
N VAL A 196 3.30 -1.95 3.12
CA VAL A 196 3.32 -3.34 3.58
C VAL A 196 2.54 -4.25 2.64
N PHE A 197 1.37 -3.79 2.17
CA PHE A 197 0.56 -4.56 1.22
C PHE A 197 1.24 -4.69 -0.15
N GLN A 198 1.88 -3.62 -0.62
CA GLN A 198 2.67 -3.65 -1.86
C GLN A 198 3.87 -4.59 -1.77
N TYR A 199 4.54 -4.62 -0.61
CA TYR A 199 5.64 -5.56 -0.39
C TYR A 199 5.16 -7.01 -0.25
N TYR A 200 4.13 -7.27 0.55
CA TYR A 200 3.61 -8.62 0.74
C TYR A 200 3.09 -9.23 -0.57
N GLY A 201 2.37 -8.45 -1.37
CA GLY A 201 1.95 -8.96 -2.67
C GLY A 201 3.12 -9.12 -3.65
N LEU A 202 4.25 -8.39 -3.53
CA LEU A 202 5.44 -8.69 -4.36
C LEU A 202 5.92 -10.12 -4.08
N VAL A 203 5.89 -10.57 -2.83
CA VAL A 203 6.21 -11.95 -2.46
C VAL A 203 5.23 -12.93 -3.11
N LEU A 204 3.93 -12.62 -3.11
CA LEU A 204 2.92 -13.44 -3.80
C LEU A 204 3.14 -13.47 -5.33
N ASP A 205 3.48 -12.33 -5.93
CA ASP A 205 3.76 -12.23 -7.35
C ASP A 205 4.97 -13.09 -7.74
N LEU A 206 6.03 -13.09 -6.92
CA LEU A 206 7.19 -13.96 -7.11
C LEU A 206 6.84 -15.46 -7.02
N LEU A 207 5.84 -15.82 -6.22
CA LEU A 207 5.34 -17.20 -6.14
C LEU A 207 4.52 -17.59 -7.39
N ILE A 208 3.75 -16.66 -7.95
CA ILE A 208 2.91 -16.89 -9.13
C ILE A 208 3.75 -16.93 -10.42
N LEU A 209 4.64 -15.96 -10.60
CA LEU A 209 5.47 -15.83 -11.81
C LEU A 209 6.71 -16.75 -11.78
N GLY A 210 7.24 -17.03 -10.60
CA GLY A 210 8.54 -17.66 -10.41
C GLY A 210 9.72 -16.71 -10.65
N LEU A 211 10.85 -16.99 -9.98
CA LEU A 211 12.02 -16.10 -9.96
C LEU A 211 12.61 -15.81 -11.34
N GLN A 212 12.67 -16.82 -12.20
CA GLN A 212 13.26 -16.68 -13.54
C GLN A 212 12.44 -15.72 -14.41
N ARG A 213 11.11 -15.90 -14.50
CA ARG A 213 10.27 -15.02 -15.33
C ARG A 213 10.15 -13.61 -14.74
N ALA A 214 10.04 -13.49 -13.42
CA ALA A 214 10.07 -12.20 -12.76
C ALA A 214 11.37 -11.43 -13.07
N SER A 215 12.53 -12.10 -13.11
CA SER A 215 13.80 -11.46 -13.46
C SER A 215 13.87 -11.00 -14.92
N GLU A 216 13.31 -11.78 -15.86
CA GLU A 216 13.25 -11.41 -17.28
C GLU A 216 12.33 -10.19 -17.50
N MET A 217 11.20 -10.13 -16.78
CA MET A 217 10.26 -9.02 -16.85
C MET A 217 10.80 -7.73 -16.23
N ALA A 218 11.53 -7.83 -15.11
CA ALA A 218 12.09 -6.65 -14.43
C ALA A 218 13.32 -6.11 -15.18
N GLY A 219 14.01 -6.97 -15.92
CA GLY A 219 15.33 -6.69 -16.44
C GLY A 219 16.41 -6.78 -15.35
N PRO A 220 17.69 -6.72 -15.71
CA PRO A 220 18.79 -6.72 -14.76
C PRO A 220 18.86 -5.41 -13.96
N PRO A 221 19.44 -5.44 -12.76
CA PRO A 221 19.40 -4.32 -11.81
C PRO A 221 20.11 -3.05 -12.28
N GLN A 222 21.01 -3.16 -13.27
CA GLN A 222 21.74 -2.02 -13.83
C GLN A 222 20.88 -1.19 -14.79
N MET A 223 19.89 -1.82 -15.43
CA MET A 223 19.01 -1.19 -16.40
C MET A 223 17.69 -1.97 -16.40
N LEU A 224 16.77 -1.45 -15.59
CA LEU A 224 15.43 -1.97 -15.42
C LEU A 224 14.61 -1.75 -16.69
N ASN A 225 13.75 -2.71 -17.00
CA ASN A 225 12.81 -2.58 -18.11
C ASN A 225 11.61 -1.72 -17.70
N ASN A 226 11.01 -1.03 -18.68
CA ASN A 226 9.73 -0.35 -18.46
C ASN A 226 8.56 -1.35 -18.49
N PHE A 227 7.39 -0.89 -18.06
CA PHE A 227 6.16 -1.70 -18.06
C PHE A 227 5.86 -2.28 -19.46
N LEU A 228 5.69 -3.61 -19.52
CA LEU A 228 5.41 -4.40 -20.74
C LEU A 228 6.48 -4.32 -21.83
N GLN A 229 7.73 -4.08 -21.46
CA GLN A 229 8.86 -4.10 -22.38
C GLN A 229 9.84 -5.21 -22.02
N TYR A 230 10.23 -6.00 -23.01
CA TYR A 230 11.33 -6.95 -22.92
C TYR A 230 12.57 -6.39 -23.62
N ARG A 231 13.73 -6.98 -23.34
CA ARG A 231 14.97 -6.62 -24.00
C ARG A 231 15.05 -7.19 -25.41
N ASP A 232 14.67 -8.46 -25.54
CA ASP A 232 14.76 -9.21 -26.78
C ASP A 232 13.45 -9.96 -27.06
N SER A 233 13.04 -10.04 -28.32
CA SER A 233 11.90 -10.86 -28.75
C SER A 233 12.08 -12.34 -28.39
N ALA A 234 13.32 -12.84 -28.36
CA ALA A 234 13.63 -14.20 -27.92
C ALA A 234 13.33 -14.43 -26.43
N THR A 235 13.46 -13.40 -25.58
CA THR A 235 13.10 -13.50 -24.15
C THR A 235 11.58 -13.44 -23.94
N GLU A 236 10.88 -12.77 -24.83
CA GLU A 236 9.42 -12.67 -24.83
C GLU A 236 8.79 -14.03 -25.12
N THR A 237 9.17 -14.68 -26.23
CA THR A 237 8.61 -15.95 -26.74
C THR A 237 9.06 -17.20 -25.97
N ARG A 238 10.11 -17.11 -25.16
CA ARG A 238 10.65 -18.27 -24.41
C ARG A 238 9.64 -18.90 -23.45
N ARG A 239 8.68 -18.13 -22.94
CA ARG A 239 7.69 -18.61 -21.95
C ARG A 239 6.28 -18.13 -22.30
N PRO A 240 5.25 -18.93 -21.97
CA PRO A 240 3.86 -18.60 -22.28
C PRO A 240 3.31 -17.39 -21.49
N ILE A 241 3.94 -17.00 -20.39
CA ILE A 241 3.52 -15.82 -19.60
C ILE A 241 4.16 -14.57 -20.22
N HIS A 242 3.48 -13.95 -21.18
CA HIS A 242 3.99 -12.80 -21.93
C HIS A 242 3.83 -11.49 -21.17
N LEU A 243 2.73 -11.29 -20.44
CA LEU A 243 2.48 -10.06 -19.70
C LEU A 243 1.95 -10.39 -18.31
N GLY A 244 2.36 -9.59 -17.32
CA GLY A 244 1.86 -9.67 -15.97
C GLY A 244 1.60 -8.26 -15.46
N ARG A 245 0.37 -8.03 -14.99
CA ARG A 245 0.01 -6.84 -14.23
C ARG A 245 -0.66 -7.29 -12.96
N VAL A 246 -0.27 -6.67 -11.85
CA VAL A 246 -0.96 -6.85 -10.58
C VAL A 246 -1.53 -5.50 -10.20
N SER A 247 -2.80 -5.31 -10.54
CA SER A 247 -3.56 -4.15 -10.06
C SER A 247 -3.95 -4.39 -8.62
N ARG A 248 -3.38 -3.58 -7.73
CA ARG A 248 -3.79 -3.57 -6.34
C ARG A 248 -4.74 -2.41 -6.13
N PRO A 249 -5.84 -2.60 -5.39
CA PRO A 249 -6.54 -1.43 -4.88
C PRO A 249 -5.52 -0.64 -4.07
N TYR A 250 -5.36 0.65 -4.36
CA TYR A 250 -4.83 1.57 -3.35
C TYR A 250 -5.64 1.25 -2.09
N PRO A 251 -5.03 1.00 -0.92
CA PRO A 251 -5.80 1.19 0.28
C PRO A 251 -6.28 2.63 0.15
N ALA A 252 -7.58 2.81 -0.08
CA ALA A 252 -8.17 4.10 0.15
C ALA A 252 -7.70 4.43 1.56
N LEU A 253 -6.90 5.49 1.70
CA LEU A 253 -6.66 6.11 2.98
C LEU A 253 -8.06 6.54 3.46
N SER A 254 -8.78 5.59 4.04
CA SER A 254 -10.15 5.74 4.46
C SER A 254 -10.09 6.47 5.79
N GLN A 255 -9.72 7.74 5.74
CA GLN A 255 -10.16 8.71 6.72
C GLN A 255 -11.56 9.18 6.29
N CYS A 256 -12.51 8.25 6.21
CA CYS A 256 -13.92 8.61 6.16
C CYS A 256 -14.34 8.85 7.61
N GLN A 257 -14.44 10.12 7.98
CA GLN A 257 -14.80 10.50 9.35
C GLN A 257 -16.31 10.73 9.48
N SER A 258 -16.90 10.14 10.51
CA SER A 258 -18.27 10.34 10.98
C SER A 258 -18.62 11.82 11.27
N GLY A 259 -19.82 12.23 10.83
CA GLY A 259 -20.43 13.54 11.05
C GLY A 259 -21.87 13.53 10.48
N PRO A 260 -22.86 14.16 11.15
CA PRO A 260 -24.28 13.88 10.94
C PRO A 260 -24.86 14.39 9.61
N HIS A 261 -24.13 15.25 8.89
CA HIS A 261 -24.54 15.70 7.56
C HIS A 261 -23.31 15.88 6.66
N LYS A 262 -23.25 15.05 5.61
CA LYS A 262 -22.22 14.98 4.54
C LYS A 262 -20.86 14.43 4.96
N GLN A 263 -20.74 13.09 4.88
CA GLN A 263 -19.45 12.41 4.76
C GLN A 263 -19.02 12.46 3.28
N GLN A 264 -18.04 13.30 2.96
CA GLN A 264 -17.33 13.26 1.67
C GLN A 264 -16.01 12.52 1.88
N CYS A 265 -15.89 11.30 1.36
CA CYS A 265 -14.60 10.66 1.18
C CYS A 265 -14.01 11.19 -0.12
N HIS A 266 -12.85 11.86 -0.05
CA HIS A 266 -12.07 12.18 -1.24
C HIS A 266 -11.47 10.89 -1.78
N TRP A 267 -12.10 10.36 -2.83
CA TRP A 267 -11.49 9.36 -3.70
C TRP A 267 -10.48 10.09 -4.58
N LEU A 268 -9.20 10.07 -4.21
CA LEU A 268 -8.15 10.30 -5.19
C LEU A 268 -8.14 9.06 -6.09
N GLN A 269 -8.77 9.19 -7.25
CA GLN A 269 -8.71 8.25 -8.37
C GLN A 269 -7.39 8.40 -9.13
#